data_AF-A0A3D1CXR4-F1
#
_entry.id   AF-A0A3D1CXR4-F1
#
_cell.length_a   1.000
_cell.length_b   1.000
_cell.length_c   1.000
_cell.angle_alpha   90.00
_cell.angle_beta   90.00
_cell.angle_gamma   90.00
#
_symmetry.space_group_name_H-M   'P 1'
#
loop_
_entity.id
_entity.type
_entity.pdbx_description
1 polymer ?
#
loop_
_entity_poly.entity_id
_entity_poly.type
_entity_poly.pdbx_seq_one_letter_code
_entity_poly.pdbx_strand_id
1 'polypeptide(L)'
;MKQVGQYIQSLIINGGYSQSEVAREIGVSRQSLSYVIAGRRELSIPLALKLESFFNLREGELLKKQAADSIRKYKQKIKNELIERLSAVNAFWSYADVSKEDIPDDELIEKVFIHLDLADIAKLFELYQRDYIRKIWKDKMVIQGDYLFDLNVMIALYYFNIKQPEKYLKRVEREHLKKLLTHA
;
A
#
# COMPACT_ATOMS: atom_id res chain seq x y z
N MET A 1 10.19 -6.40 14.10
CA MET A 1 11.58 -6.27 13.59
C MET A 1 11.55 -5.92 12.10
N LYS A 2 12.59 -5.27 11.55
CA LYS A 2 12.68 -5.06 10.08
C LYS A 2 12.93 -6.42 9.42
N GLN A 3 12.20 -6.73 8.35
CA GLN A 3 12.23 -8.02 7.66
C GLN A 3 13.61 -8.26 7.02
N VAL A 4 14.26 -7.20 6.52
CA VAL A 4 15.65 -7.25 6.04
C VAL A 4 16.66 -7.64 7.13
N GLY A 5 16.50 -7.14 8.36
CA GLY A 5 17.41 -7.47 9.48
C GLY A 5 17.29 -8.92 9.92
N GLN A 6 16.06 -9.45 9.94
CA GLN A 6 15.80 -10.87 10.19
C GLN A 6 16.35 -11.76 9.07
N TYR A 7 16.24 -11.32 7.82
CA TYR A 7 16.82 -12.03 6.69
C TYR A 7 18.35 -12.10 6.78
N ILE A 8 19.02 -10.98 7.05
CA ILE A 8 20.47 -10.95 7.27
C ILE A 8 20.86 -11.88 8.43
N GLN A 9 20.12 -11.86 9.54
CA GLN A 9 20.36 -12.78 10.65
C GLN A 9 20.22 -14.25 10.23
N SER A 10 19.23 -14.58 9.40
CA SER A 10 19.03 -15.93 8.88
C SER A 10 20.17 -16.38 7.96
N LEU A 11 20.71 -15.49 7.14
CA LEU A 11 21.87 -15.79 6.28
C LEU A 11 23.12 -16.10 7.11
N ILE A 12 23.35 -15.32 8.17
CA ILE A 12 24.45 -15.53 9.11
C ILE A 12 24.34 -16.91 9.76
N ILE A 13 23.18 -17.24 10.33
CA ILE A 13 22.93 -18.51 11.01
C ILE A 13 23.05 -19.69 10.04
N ASN A 14 22.41 -19.61 8.87
CA ASN A 14 22.39 -20.70 7.88
C ASN A 14 23.76 -20.92 7.23
N GLY A 15 24.59 -19.88 7.15
CA GLY A 15 25.98 -19.99 6.73
C GLY A 15 26.93 -20.56 7.79
N GLY A 16 26.44 -20.83 9.01
CA GLY A 16 27.26 -21.31 10.12
C GLY A 16 28.20 -20.26 10.70
N TYR A 17 27.93 -18.96 10.47
CA TYR A 17 28.76 -17.86 10.95
C TYR A 17 28.15 -17.19 12.18
N SER A 18 29.00 -16.55 12.96
CA SER A 18 28.61 -15.53 13.94
C SER A 18 28.58 -14.13 13.31
N GLN A 19 27.79 -13.22 13.88
CA GLN A 19 27.80 -11.82 13.45
C GLN A 19 29.20 -11.19 13.52
N SER A 20 30.02 -11.60 14.50
CA SER A 20 31.37 -11.08 14.68
C SER A 20 32.30 -11.53 13.56
N GLU A 21 32.21 -12.79 13.13
CA GLU A 21 32.98 -13.32 12.01
C GLU A 21 32.62 -12.61 10.72
N VAL A 22 31.32 -12.53 10.39
CA VAL A 22 30.87 -11.84 9.18
C VAL A 22 31.31 -10.38 9.17
N ALA A 23 31.16 -9.66 10.29
CA ALA A 23 31.58 -8.26 10.39
C ALA A 23 33.09 -8.09 10.14
N ARG A 24 33.91 -9.02 10.63
CA ARG A 24 35.36 -9.03 10.40
C ARG A 24 35.70 -9.30 8.94
N GLU A 25 35.11 -10.33 8.34
CA GLU A 25 35.37 -10.73 6.94
C GLU A 25 35.01 -9.62 5.96
N ILE A 26 33.89 -8.92 6.20
CA ILE A 26 33.45 -7.83 5.31
C ILE A 26 34.07 -6.46 5.69
N GLY A 27 34.94 -6.42 6.69
CA GLY A 27 35.63 -5.21 7.14
C GLY A 27 34.67 -4.11 7.60
N VAL A 28 33.74 -4.42 8.52
CA VAL A 28 32.83 -3.44 9.15
C VAL A 28 32.76 -3.66 10.66
N SER A 29 32.33 -2.64 11.41
CA SER A 29 32.17 -2.82 12.87
C SER A 29 30.98 -3.74 13.18
N ARG A 30 31.18 -4.65 14.15
CA ARG A 30 30.11 -5.53 14.67
C ARG A 30 28.88 -4.73 15.10
N GLN A 31 29.09 -3.56 15.70
CA GLN A 31 28.03 -2.65 16.12
C GLN A 31 27.18 -2.16 14.94
N SER A 32 27.81 -1.83 13.81
CA SER A 32 27.10 -1.39 12.61
C SER A 32 26.18 -2.50 12.08
N LEU A 33 26.70 -3.73 11.98
CA LEU A 33 25.92 -4.88 11.55
C LEU A 33 24.79 -5.21 12.54
N SER A 34 25.08 -5.17 13.84
CA SER A 34 24.09 -5.43 14.91
C SER A 34 22.94 -4.42 14.88
N TYR A 35 23.21 -3.12 14.70
CA TYR A 35 22.15 -2.11 14.61
C TYR A 35 21.26 -2.27 13.38
N VAL A 36 21.82 -2.71 12.26
CA VAL A 36 21.01 -3.01 11.06
C VAL A 36 20.13 -4.24 11.30
N ILE A 37 20.69 -5.32 11.85
CA ILE A 37 19.95 -6.55 12.16
C ILE A 37 18.82 -6.28 13.16
N ALA A 38 19.10 -5.52 14.22
CA ALA A 38 18.11 -5.10 15.21
C ALA A 38 17.07 -4.12 14.64
N GLY A 39 17.25 -3.63 13.41
CA GLY A 39 16.38 -2.65 12.75
C GLY A 39 16.49 -1.24 13.31
N ARG A 40 17.51 -0.95 14.13
CA ARG A 40 17.81 0.37 14.71
C ARG A 40 18.49 1.31 13.70
N ARG A 41 19.13 0.75 12.66
CA ARG A 41 19.76 1.50 11.57
C ARG A 41 19.28 0.95 10.22
N GLU A 42 19.26 1.81 9.20
CA GLU A 42 19.07 1.36 7.83
C GLU A 42 20.35 0.75 7.25
N LEU A 43 20.17 -0.25 6.40
CA LEU A 43 21.22 -0.84 5.61
C LEU A 43 21.69 0.18 4.57
N SER A 44 22.97 0.54 4.63
CA SER A 44 23.60 1.40 3.63
C SER A 44 24.00 0.59 2.39
N ILE A 45 24.14 1.27 1.25
CA ILE A 45 24.58 0.63 -0.01
C ILE A 45 25.93 -0.10 0.16
N PRO A 46 26.98 0.51 0.75
CA PRO A 46 28.26 -0.19 0.89
C PRO A 46 28.17 -1.44 1.77
N LEU A 47 27.36 -1.41 2.83
CA LEU A 47 27.16 -2.57 3.70
C LEU A 47 26.32 -3.66 2.99
N ALA A 48 25.32 -3.26 2.19
CA ALA A 48 24.54 -4.20 1.38
C ALA A 48 25.42 -4.96 0.40
N LEU A 49 26.22 -4.26 -0.40
CA LEU A 49 27.10 -4.88 -1.40
C LEU A 49 28.14 -5.81 -0.75
N LYS A 50 28.69 -5.40 0.40
CA LYS A 50 29.60 -6.24 1.19
C LYS A 50 28.95 -7.54 1.67
N LEU A 51 27.73 -7.46 2.20
CA LEU A 51 26.97 -8.64 2.63
C LEU A 51 26.56 -9.51 1.44
N GLU A 52 26.12 -8.91 0.35
CA GLU A 52 25.72 -9.64 -0.87
C GLU A 52 26.90 -10.37 -1.48
N SER A 53 28.08 -9.74 -1.54
CA SER A 53 29.32 -10.41 -1.96
C SER A 53 29.71 -11.56 -1.03
N PHE A 54 29.61 -11.39 0.29
CA PHE A 54 29.97 -12.43 1.25
C PHE A 54 29.05 -13.65 1.18
N PHE A 55 27.74 -13.43 1.00
CA PHE A 55 26.74 -14.49 0.94
C PHE A 55 26.43 -14.98 -0.49
N ASN A 56 27.18 -14.53 -1.51
CA ASN A 56 26.94 -14.83 -2.93
C ASN A 56 25.49 -14.54 -3.38
N LEU A 57 24.94 -13.40 -2.93
CA LEU A 57 23.61 -12.93 -3.32
C LEU A 57 23.68 -12.09 -4.61
N ARG A 58 22.51 -11.86 -5.21
CA ARG A 58 22.40 -10.94 -6.34
C ARG A 58 22.55 -9.49 -5.86
N GLU A 59 23.24 -8.68 -6.66
CA GLU A 59 23.42 -7.25 -6.38
C GLU A 59 22.07 -6.54 -6.20
N GLY A 60 21.97 -5.78 -5.10
CA GLY A 60 20.80 -4.98 -4.75
C GLY A 60 19.63 -5.76 -4.16
N GLU A 61 19.76 -7.07 -3.91
CA GLU A 61 18.72 -7.89 -3.29
C GLU A 61 18.33 -7.37 -1.90
N LEU A 62 19.30 -7.04 -1.04
CA LEU A 62 19.05 -6.59 0.32
C LEU A 62 18.42 -5.19 0.35
N LEU A 63 18.85 -4.30 -0.54
CA LEU A 63 18.25 -2.96 -0.67
C LEU A 63 16.81 -3.01 -1.19
N LYS A 64 16.52 -3.90 -2.15
CA LYS A 64 15.15 -4.15 -2.62
C LYS A 64 14.25 -4.63 -1.48
N LYS A 65 14.73 -5.58 -0.65
CA LYS A 65 14.00 -6.05 0.53
C LYS A 65 13.76 -4.92 1.54
N GLN A 66 14.78 -4.10 1.83
CA GLN A 66 14.62 -2.94 2.71
C GLN A 66 13.61 -1.93 2.18
N ALA A 67 13.68 -1.61 0.88
CA ALA A 67 12.73 -0.69 0.26
C ALA A 67 11.30 -1.23 0.31
N ALA A 68 11.10 -2.51 0.00
CA ALA A 68 9.79 -3.16 0.10
C ALA A 68 9.22 -3.10 1.54
N ASP A 69 10.05 -3.31 2.56
CA ASP A 69 9.66 -3.17 3.96
C ASP A 69 9.23 -1.74 4.32
N SER A 70 10.02 -0.76 3.90
CA SER A 70 9.73 0.66 4.15
C SER A 70 8.44 1.08 3.45
N ILE A 71 8.25 0.68 2.19
CA ILE A 71 7.02 0.92 1.42
C ILE A 71 5.81 0.28 2.13
N ARG A 72 5.93 -0.98 2.57
CA ARG A 72 4.83 -1.67 3.28
C ARG A 72 4.43 -0.93 4.55
N LYS A 73 5.41 -0.49 5.35
CA LYS A 73 5.14 0.27 6.58
C LYS A 73 4.51 1.63 6.31
N TYR A 74 5.00 2.33 5.30
CA TYR A 74 4.46 3.61 4.87
C TYR A 74 2.99 3.46 4.45
N LYS A 75 2.68 2.48 3.59
CA LYS A 75 1.32 2.17 3.18
C LYS A 75 0.43 1.80 4.35
N GLN A 76 0.91 0.98 5.29
CA GLN A 76 0.13 0.65 6.49
C GLN A 76 -0.18 1.89 7.33
N LYS A 77 0.79 2.80 7.48
CA LYS A 77 0.59 4.06 8.20
C LYS A 77 -0.52 4.88 7.55
N ILE A 78 -0.45 5.09 6.23
CA ILE A 78 -1.50 5.82 5.50
C ILE A 78 -2.85 5.13 5.64
N LYS A 79 -2.92 3.80 5.47
CA LYS A 79 -4.16 3.04 5.61
C LYS A 79 -4.78 3.26 7.00
N ASN A 80 -3.97 3.20 8.06
CA ASN A 80 -4.41 3.48 9.42
C ASN A 80 -4.91 4.93 9.60
N GLU A 81 -4.18 5.92 9.07
CA GLU A 81 -4.60 7.33 9.11
C GLU A 81 -5.97 7.53 8.44
N LEU A 82 -6.20 6.93 7.27
CA LEU A 82 -7.48 7.02 6.56
C LEU A 82 -8.61 6.36 7.34
N ILE A 83 -8.37 5.18 7.93
CA ILE A 83 -9.34 4.48 8.77
C ILE A 83 -9.71 5.33 9.98
N GLU A 84 -8.73 5.94 10.67
CA GLU A 84 -8.98 6.82 11.80
C GLU A 84 -9.82 8.05 11.42
N ARG A 85 -9.53 8.67 10.27
CA ARG A 85 -10.33 9.79 9.76
C ARG A 85 -11.76 9.36 9.43
N LEU A 86 -11.94 8.20 8.81
CA LEU A 86 -13.26 7.65 8.51
C LEU A 86 -14.05 7.32 9.77
N SER A 87 -13.40 6.77 10.80
CA SER A 87 -14.02 6.56 12.11
C SER A 87 -14.45 7.88 12.76
N ALA A 88 -13.65 8.94 12.63
CA ALA A 88 -13.99 10.25 13.22
C ALA A 88 -15.23 10.92 12.58
N VAL A 89 -15.46 10.70 11.28
CA VAL A 89 -16.70 11.12 10.59
C VAL A 89 -17.81 10.06 10.66
N ASN A 90 -17.57 9.01 11.46
CA ASN A 90 -18.40 7.84 11.62
C ASN A 90 -18.86 7.19 10.30
N ALA A 91 -17.99 7.08 9.30
CA ALA A 91 -18.34 6.46 8.01
C ALA A 91 -18.69 4.95 8.10
N PHE A 92 -18.43 4.31 9.24
CA PHE A 92 -18.60 2.87 9.49
C PHE A 92 -19.78 2.50 10.41
N TRP A 93 -20.74 3.40 10.69
CA TRP A 93 -21.86 3.15 11.61
C TRP A 93 -22.62 1.82 11.40
N SER A 94 -22.66 1.28 10.18
CA SER A 94 -23.34 0.01 9.87
C SER A 94 -22.60 -1.23 10.35
N TYR A 95 -21.33 -1.11 10.77
CA TYR A 95 -20.53 -2.23 11.23
C TYR A 95 -20.32 -2.12 12.73
N ALA A 96 -21.03 -2.95 13.49
CA ALA A 96 -21.07 -2.87 14.95
C ALA A 96 -19.75 -3.24 15.66
N ASP A 97 -18.73 -3.73 14.95
CA ASP A 97 -17.49 -4.21 15.59
C ASP A 97 -16.33 -4.48 14.59
N VAL A 98 -16.05 -3.59 13.63
CA VAL A 98 -14.87 -3.80 12.76
C VAL A 98 -13.60 -3.51 13.55
N SER A 99 -12.85 -4.56 13.86
CA SER A 99 -11.41 -4.45 14.09
C SER A 99 -10.81 -3.58 13.00
N LYS A 100 -10.07 -2.53 13.35
CA LYS A 100 -9.41 -1.64 12.38
C LYS A 100 -8.54 -2.41 11.38
N GLU A 101 -8.19 -3.65 11.72
CA GLU A 101 -7.38 -4.57 10.94
C GLU A 101 -8.07 -5.21 9.72
N ASP A 102 -9.41 -5.24 9.63
CA ASP A 102 -10.11 -6.08 8.65
C ASP A 102 -10.90 -5.33 7.56
N ILE A 103 -10.77 -4.00 7.45
CA ILE A 103 -11.50 -3.24 6.42
C ILE A 103 -10.98 -3.61 5.01
N PRO A 104 -11.85 -4.14 4.13
CA PRO A 104 -11.51 -4.44 2.74
C PRO A 104 -11.05 -3.19 1.98
N ASP A 105 -10.07 -3.35 1.09
CA ASP A 105 -9.48 -2.21 0.36
C ASP A 105 -10.51 -1.48 -0.52
N ASP A 106 -11.48 -2.21 -1.08
CA ASP A 106 -12.55 -1.66 -1.90
C ASP A 106 -13.57 -0.85 -1.09
N GLU A 107 -13.92 -1.29 0.11
CA GLU A 107 -14.71 -0.50 1.06
C GLU A 107 -13.96 0.75 1.52
N LEU A 108 -12.67 0.64 1.83
CA LEU A 108 -11.85 1.79 2.21
C LEU A 108 -11.85 2.84 1.10
N ILE A 109 -11.60 2.43 -0.14
CA ILE A 109 -11.57 3.33 -1.30
C ILE A 109 -12.91 4.05 -1.47
N GLU A 110 -14.03 3.30 -1.45
CA GLU A 110 -15.37 3.87 -1.57
C GLU A 110 -15.66 4.90 -0.47
N LYS A 111 -15.41 4.51 0.80
CA LYS A 111 -15.70 5.37 1.94
C LYS A 111 -14.85 6.63 1.96
N VAL A 112 -13.57 6.54 1.59
CA VAL A 112 -12.70 7.73 1.46
C VAL A 112 -13.24 8.69 0.39
N PHE A 113 -13.67 8.20 -0.77
CA PHE A 113 -14.25 9.08 -1.79
C PHE A 113 -15.54 9.78 -1.34
N ILE A 114 -16.39 9.10 -0.56
CA ILE A 114 -17.70 9.62 -0.16
C ILE A 114 -17.59 10.58 1.03
N HIS A 115 -16.71 10.30 2.00
CA HIS A 115 -16.75 10.95 3.31
C HIS A 115 -15.56 11.84 3.63
N LEU A 116 -14.46 11.76 2.88
CA LEU A 116 -13.22 12.49 3.18
C LEU A 116 -12.91 13.57 2.14
N ASP A 117 -11.88 14.37 2.45
CA ASP A 117 -11.48 15.51 1.63
C ASP A 117 -10.51 15.12 0.49
N LEU A 118 -10.21 16.09 -0.39
CA LEU A 118 -9.32 15.88 -1.55
C LEU A 118 -7.91 15.44 -1.16
N ALA A 119 -7.41 15.85 0.02
CA ALA A 119 -6.08 15.49 0.49
C ALA A 119 -6.04 14.02 0.93
N ASP A 120 -7.12 13.52 1.54
CA ASP A 120 -7.25 12.10 1.87
C ASP A 120 -7.45 11.23 0.61
N ILE A 121 -8.25 11.70 -0.35
CA ILE A 121 -8.40 11.00 -1.63
C ILE A 121 -7.04 10.88 -2.34
N ALA A 122 -6.19 11.90 -2.28
CA ALA A 122 -4.83 11.84 -2.84
C ALA A 122 -4.02 10.68 -2.24
N LYS A 123 -4.17 10.41 -0.93
CA LYS A 123 -3.51 9.29 -0.26
C LYS A 123 -3.94 7.92 -0.81
N LEU A 124 -5.15 7.76 -1.34
CA LEU A 124 -5.55 6.51 -2.01
C LEU A 124 -4.63 6.19 -3.20
N PHE A 125 -4.20 7.20 -3.95
CA PHE A 125 -3.31 7.03 -5.10
C PHE A 125 -1.86 6.73 -4.70
N GLU A 126 -1.50 6.94 -3.43
CA GLU A 126 -0.23 6.46 -2.85
C GLU A 126 -0.32 4.98 -2.42
N LEU A 127 -1.51 4.56 -1.96
CA LEU A 127 -1.77 3.21 -1.50
C LEU A 127 -1.94 2.22 -2.64
N TYR A 128 -2.76 2.57 -3.63
CA TYR A 128 -3.29 1.66 -4.61
C TYR A 128 -2.94 2.08 -6.04
N GLN A 129 -2.88 1.09 -6.93
CA GLN A 129 -2.72 1.37 -8.35
C GLN A 129 -3.96 2.13 -8.86
N ARG A 130 -3.71 3.12 -9.72
CA ARG A 130 -4.74 3.99 -10.29
C ARG A 130 -5.86 3.21 -10.99
N ASP A 131 -5.53 2.14 -11.69
CA ASP A 131 -6.52 1.29 -12.38
C ASP A 131 -7.39 0.50 -11.41
N TYR A 132 -6.85 0.10 -10.26
CA TYR A 132 -7.61 -0.58 -9.21
C TYR A 132 -8.61 0.38 -8.55
N ILE A 133 -8.18 1.60 -8.21
CA ILE A 133 -9.08 2.65 -7.69
C ILE A 133 -10.18 2.95 -8.71
N ARG A 134 -9.82 3.10 -9.99
CA ARG A 134 -10.78 3.34 -11.08
C ARG A 134 -11.79 2.20 -11.20
N LYS A 135 -11.35 0.95 -11.08
CA LYS A 135 -12.23 -0.22 -11.11
C LYS A 135 -13.27 -0.13 -9.98
N ILE A 136 -12.83 0.06 -8.75
CA ILE A 136 -13.73 0.14 -7.57
C ILE A 136 -14.71 1.30 -7.71
N TRP A 137 -14.22 2.47 -8.10
CA TRP A 137 -15.08 3.63 -8.35
C TRP A 137 -16.20 3.32 -9.37
N LYS A 138 -15.85 2.68 -10.50
CA LYS A 138 -16.85 2.26 -11.49
C LYS A 138 -17.82 1.22 -10.96
N ASP A 139 -17.31 0.23 -10.23
CA ASP A 139 -18.07 -0.95 -9.82
C ASP A 139 -18.98 -0.69 -8.61
N LYS A 140 -18.61 0.26 -7.72
CA LYS A 140 -19.36 0.56 -6.49
C LYS A 140 -20.05 1.93 -6.47
N MET A 141 -19.44 2.96 -7.07
CA MET A 141 -19.94 4.34 -6.94
C MET A 141 -20.72 4.81 -8.16
N VAL A 142 -20.22 4.54 -9.37
CA VAL A 142 -20.89 4.99 -10.62
C VAL A 142 -22.27 4.35 -10.79
N ILE A 143 -22.45 3.12 -10.27
CA ILE A 143 -23.73 2.39 -10.36
C ILE A 143 -24.80 2.90 -9.39
N GLN A 144 -24.47 3.81 -8.46
CA GLN A 144 -25.45 4.41 -7.54
C GLN A 144 -26.27 5.54 -8.21
N GLY A 145 -26.07 5.76 -9.53
CA GLY A 145 -26.88 6.66 -10.34
C GLY A 145 -26.89 8.09 -9.81
N ASP A 146 -28.09 8.65 -9.72
CA ASP A 146 -28.32 10.05 -9.34
C ASP A 146 -27.80 10.40 -7.93
N TYR A 147 -27.74 9.43 -7.00
CA TYR A 147 -27.34 9.67 -5.61
C TYR A 147 -25.90 10.21 -5.49
N LEU A 148 -24.96 9.71 -6.31
CA LEU A 148 -23.56 10.13 -6.30
C LEU A 148 -23.17 10.88 -7.58
N PHE A 149 -24.11 11.38 -8.37
CA PHE A 149 -23.82 11.86 -9.73
C PHE A 149 -22.78 12.99 -9.77
N ASP A 150 -22.96 14.06 -8.98
CA ASP A 150 -22.05 15.20 -8.96
C ASP A 150 -20.65 14.82 -8.44
N LEU A 151 -20.61 13.97 -7.40
CA LEU A 151 -19.37 13.40 -6.87
C LEU A 151 -18.65 12.59 -7.96
N ASN A 152 -19.38 11.74 -8.68
CA ASN A 152 -18.83 10.94 -9.76
C ASN A 152 -18.34 11.80 -10.94
N VAL A 153 -19.02 12.91 -11.25
CA VAL A 153 -18.54 13.88 -12.25
C VAL A 153 -17.22 14.51 -11.82
N MET A 154 -17.14 14.95 -10.56
CA MET A 154 -15.92 15.49 -9.96
C MET A 154 -14.78 14.46 -10.03
N ILE A 155 -15.02 13.22 -9.59
CA ILE A 155 -14.01 12.15 -9.62
C ILE A 155 -13.54 11.85 -11.05
N ALA A 156 -14.47 11.75 -11.99
CA ALA A 156 -14.19 11.50 -13.40
C ALA A 156 -13.27 12.58 -14.00
N LEU A 157 -13.53 13.86 -13.68
CA LEU A 157 -12.74 15.00 -14.16
C LEU A 157 -11.36 15.06 -13.50
N TYR A 158 -11.32 15.22 -12.17
CA TYR A 158 -10.09 15.53 -11.44
C TYR A 158 -9.16 14.35 -11.33
N TYR A 159 -9.69 13.15 -11.05
CA TYR A 159 -8.86 11.99 -10.78
C TYR A 159 -8.69 11.08 -11.98
N PHE A 160 -9.62 11.07 -12.95
CA PHE A 160 -9.51 10.17 -14.11
C PHE A 160 -9.37 10.85 -15.46
N ASN A 161 -9.35 12.20 -15.49
CA ASN A 161 -9.16 13.01 -16.69
C ASN A 161 -10.14 12.65 -17.82
N ILE A 162 -11.39 12.40 -17.45
CA ILE A 162 -12.46 12.03 -18.38
C ILE A 162 -13.10 13.32 -18.91
N LYS A 163 -12.83 13.66 -20.17
CA LYS A 163 -13.27 14.92 -20.81
C LYS A 163 -14.79 15.13 -20.86
N GLN A 164 -15.56 14.05 -20.93
CA GLN A 164 -17.03 14.08 -21.00
C GLN A 164 -17.60 13.18 -19.89
N PRO A 165 -17.53 13.62 -18.61
CA PRO A 165 -17.81 12.79 -17.45
C PRO A 165 -19.25 12.28 -17.47
N GLU A 166 -20.24 13.15 -17.68
CA GLU A 166 -21.67 12.77 -17.67
C GLU A 166 -22.00 11.67 -18.70
N LYS A 167 -21.51 11.81 -19.93
CA LYS A 167 -21.72 10.83 -21.00
C LYS A 167 -21.04 9.50 -20.67
N TYR A 168 -19.84 9.57 -20.08
CA TYR A 168 -19.10 8.40 -19.65
C TYR A 168 -19.86 7.65 -18.54
N LEU A 169 -20.32 8.35 -17.51
CA LEU A 169 -21.03 7.78 -16.36
C LEU A 169 -22.32 7.09 -16.78
N LYS A 170 -23.17 7.78 -17.57
CA LYS A 170 -24.41 7.20 -18.11
C LYS A 170 -24.16 5.94 -18.94
N ARG A 171 -23.04 5.89 -19.66
CA ARG A 171 -22.67 4.69 -20.44
C ARG A 171 -22.28 3.52 -19.52
N VAL A 172 -21.44 3.77 -18.52
CA VAL A 172 -21.00 2.74 -17.56
C VAL A 172 -22.19 2.17 -16.78
N GLU A 173 -23.09 3.03 -16.31
CA GLU A 173 -24.32 2.63 -15.63
C GLU A 173 -25.20 1.74 -16.52
N ARG A 174 -25.44 2.14 -17.78
CA ARG A 174 -26.18 1.32 -18.75
C ARG A 174 -25.50 -0.03 -19.03
N GLU A 175 -24.17 -0.05 -19.16
CA GLU A 175 -23.41 -1.28 -19.37
C GLU A 175 -23.56 -2.23 -18.16
N HIS A 176 -23.60 -1.70 -16.94
CA HIS A 176 -23.83 -2.47 -15.73
C HIS A 176 -25.25 -3.05 -15.67
N LEU A 177 -26.27 -2.20 -15.91
CA LEU A 177 -27.67 -2.63 -15.95
C LEU A 177 -27.92 -3.74 -16.97
N LYS A 178 -27.32 -3.64 -18.16
CA LYS A 178 -27.40 -4.69 -19.18
C LYS A 178 -26.82 -6.02 -18.69
N LYS A 179 -25.68 -6.01 -18.02
CA LYS A 179 -25.07 -7.24 -17.47
C LYS A 179 -25.98 -7.91 -16.46
N LEU A 180 -26.58 -7.14 -15.54
CA LEU A 180 -27.54 -7.68 -14.56
C LEU A 180 -28.75 -8.33 -15.25
N LEU A 181 -29.29 -7.70 -16.28
CA LEU A 181 -30.43 -8.22 -17.04
C LEU A 181 -30.10 -9.43 -17.93
N THR A 182 -28.82 -9.65 -18.28
CA THR A 182 -28.39 -10.79 -19.11
C THR A 182 -28.03 -12.02 -18.28
N HIS A 183 -27.82 -11.84 -16.96
CA HIS A 183 -27.47 -12.90 -16.01
C HIS A 183 -28.60 -13.20 -14.99
N ALA A 184 -29.78 -12.60 -15.19
CA ALA A 184 -31.03 -12.90 -14.46
C ALA A 184 -31.92 -13.82 -15.32
#